data_AF-A0A7X6Z408-F1
#
_entry.id   AF-A0A7X6Z408-F1
#
_cell.length_a   1.000
_cell.length_b   1.000
_cell.length_c   1.000
_cell.angle_alpha   90.00
_cell.angle_beta   90.00
_cell.angle_gamma   90.00
#
_symmetry.space_group_name_H-M   'P 1'
#
loop_
_entity.id
_entity.type
_entity.pdbx_description
1 polymer ?
#
loop_
_entity_poly.entity_id
_entity_poly.type
_entity_poly.pdbx_seq_one_letter_code
_entity_poly.pdbx_strand_id
1 'polypeptide(L)'
;MNKLKAKKIKRHMLNSYEFWQIDEKFLVVSPDKKLFLQEGLETLPDSESGYLAYAYLDEVLKIAFLGFADPEEETYRYFESEEVLVVPAALLPQMLVMVVKPTLELNGHPFVQ
;
A
#
# COMPACT_ATOMS: atom_id res chain seq x y z
N MET A 1 -7.51 -13.37 8.68
CA MET A 1 -7.12 -12.44 7.61
C MET A 1 -8.36 -12.15 6.77
N ASN A 2 -8.56 -10.90 6.35
CA ASN A 2 -9.77 -10.45 5.63
C ASN A 2 -9.54 -10.45 4.12
N LYS A 3 -10.59 -10.62 3.30
CA LYS A 3 -10.44 -10.71 1.84
C LYS A 3 -10.29 -9.34 1.17
N LEU A 4 -9.31 -9.22 0.28
CA LEU A 4 -9.15 -8.15 -0.69
C LEU A 4 -10.02 -8.47 -1.92
N LYS A 5 -10.49 -7.42 -2.60
CA LYS A 5 -10.95 -7.53 -3.99
C LYS A 5 -9.94 -6.82 -4.88
N ALA A 6 -8.73 -7.36 -4.98
CA ALA A 6 -7.76 -6.86 -5.94
C ALA A 6 -8.20 -7.30 -7.34
N LYS A 7 -8.29 -6.37 -8.29
CA LYS A 7 -8.43 -6.79 -9.69
C LYS A 7 -7.09 -7.44 -10.04
N LYS A 8 -7.07 -8.65 -10.62
CA LYS A 8 -5.85 -9.28 -11.14
C LYS A 8 -5.30 -8.42 -12.28
N ILE A 9 -4.51 -7.42 -11.92
CA ILE A 9 -3.84 -6.51 -12.84
C ILE A 9 -2.35 -6.81 -12.72
N LYS A 10 -1.64 -6.67 -13.84
CA LYS A 10 -0.18 -6.69 -13.89
C LYS A 10 0.38 -5.76 -12.81
N ARG A 11 1.46 -6.14 -12.12
CA ARG A 11 2.16 -5.22 -11.20
C ARG A 11 2.67 -4.01 -11.99
N HIS A 12 2.57 -2.83 -11.41
CA HIS A 12 3.06 -1.60 -12.01
C HIS A 12 3.99 -0.86 -11.06
N MET A 13 4.88 -0.05 -11.63
CA MET A 13 5.70 0.87 -10.85
C MET A 13 4.81 2.01 -10.34
N LEU A 14 4.93 2.37 -9.07
CA LEU A 14 4.21 3.49 -8.47
C LEU A 14 4.43 4.80 -9.26
N ASN A 15 5.62 4.99 -9.83
CA ASN A 15 5.94 6.19 -10.61
C ASN A 15 5.59 6.10 -12.11
N SER A 16 4.84 5.10 -12.54
CA SER A 16 4.38 5.00 -13.93
C SER A 16 3.12 5.83 -14.20
N TYR A 17 2.90 6.15 -15.49
CA TYR A 17 2.01 7.20 -16.02
C TYR A 17 0.56 7.24 -15.49
N GLU A 18 0.01 6.13 -14.99
CA GLU A 18 -1.37 6.06 -14.48
C GLU A 18 -1.48 6.15 -12.94
N PHE A 19 -0.38 5.96 -12.20
CA PHE A 19 -0.40 5.88 -10.73
C PHE A 19 -0.31 7.23 -10.03
N TRP A 20 0.32 8.24 -10.66
CA TRP A 20 0.34 9.60 -10.12
C TRP A 20 -1.04 10.28 -10.09
N GLN A 21 -2.04 9.71 -10.76
CA GLN A 21 -3.42 10.19 -10.77
C GLN A 21 -4.33 9.46 -9.76
N ILE A 22 -3.76 8.54 -9.00
CA ILE A 22 -4.48 7.70 -8.03
C ILE A 22 -4.57 8.46 -6.72
N ASP A 23 -5.65 9.23 -6.59
CA ASP A 23 -6.06 9.81 -5.32
C ASP A 23 -7.09 8.89 -4.63
N GLU A 24 -6.97 8.80 -3.31
CA GLU A 24 -7.83 8.01 -2.42
C GLU A 24 -8.04 6.55 -2.85
N LYS A 25 -6.96 5.78 -3.03
CA LYS A 25 -7.05 4.33 -3.36
C LYS A 25 -6.19 3.44 -2.48
N PHE A 26 -6.68 2.22 -2.29
CA PHE A 26 -5.90 1.14 -1.69
C PHE A 26 -4.97 0.48 -2.70
N LEU A 27 -3.78 0.13 -2.22
CA LEU A 27 -2.72 -0.52 -2.96
C LEU A 27 -2.28 -1.80 -2.23
N VAL A 28 -1.94 -2.85 -2.98
CA VAL A 28 -1.07 -3.92 -2.50
C VAL A 28 0.34 -3.61 -2.99
N VAL A 29 1.26 -3.44 -2.05
CA VAL A 29 2.69 -3.31 -2.30
C VAL A 29 3.30 -4.70 -2.33
N SER A 30 4.04 -5.02 -3.39
CA SER A 30 4.67 -6.33 -3.54
C SER A 30 5.77 -6.55 -2.49
N PRO A 31 6.02 -7.79 -2.04
CA PRO A 31 7.13 -8.09 -1.16
C PRO A 31 8.43 -7.96 -1.96
N ASP A 32 9.04 -6.79 -1.88
CA ASP A 32 10.36 -6.55 -2.45
C ASP A 32 11.30 -6.19 -1.32
N LYS A 33 12.32 -7.04 -1.09
CA LYS A 33 13.35 -6.81 -0.09
C LYS A 33 14.12 -5.51 -0.31
N LYS A 34 14.05 -4.93 -1.52
CA LYS A 34 14.64 -3.63 -1.84
C LYS A 34 13.79 -2.45 -1.34
N LEU A 35 12.56 -2.66 -0.88
CA LEU A 35 11.74 -1.60 -0.29
C LEU A 35 12.39 -1.03 0.96
N PHE A 36 12.96 -1.88 1.82
CA PHE A 36 13.66 -1.44 3.04
C PHE A 36 14.97 -0.70 2.77
N LEU A 37 15.43 -0.63 1.51
CA LEU A 37 16.56 0.20 1.11
C LEU A 37 16.15 1.63 0.77
N GLN A 38 14.85 1.93 0.76
CA GLN A 38 14.30 3.25 0.52
C GLN A 38 14.09 4.00 1.84
N GLU A 39 14.51 5.26 1.85
CA GLU A 39 14.45 6.13 3.02
C GLU A 39 13.01 6.26 3.54
N GLY A 40 12.83 6.02 4.83
CA GLY A 40 11.53 6.11 5.52
C GLY A 40 10.78 4.78 5.62
N LEU A 41 11.23 3.70 4.96
CA LEU A 41 10.63 2.37 5.06
C LEU A 41 11.32 1.43 6.05
N GLU A 42 12.37 1.89 6.74
CA GLU A 42 13.16 1.07 7.68
C GLU A 42 12.37 0.66 8.92
N THR A 43 11.27 1.36 9.19
CA THR A 43 10.37 1.11 10.33
C THR A 43 9.24 0.14 9.99
N LEU A 44 9.06 -0.23 8.71
CA LEU A 44 8.05 -1.22 8.35
C LEU A 44 8.42 -2.59 8.91
N PRO A 45 7.46 -3.31 9.53
CA PRO A 45 7.67 -4.70 9.90
C PRO A 45 7.98 -5.55 8.67
N ASP A 46 8.89 -6.51 8.78
CA ASP A 46 9.19 -7.46 7.70
C ASP A 46 7.93 -8.19 7.21
N SER A 47 7.74 -8.27 5.89
CA SER A 47 6.64 -8.99 5.26
C SER A 47 7.14 -9.83 4.09
N GLU A 48 6.87 -11.13 4.12
CA GLU A 48 7.19 -12.03 3.01
C GLU A 48 6.17 -11.98 1.87
N SER A 49 4.93 -11.56 2.17
CA SER A 49 3.81 -11.55 1.20
C SER A 49 3.49 -10.15 0.65
N GLY A 50 3.88 -9.08 1.33
CA GLY A 50 3.68 -7.70 0.91
C GLY A 50 2.86 -6.85 1.90
N TYR A 51 2.43 -5.67 1.47
CA TYR A 51 1.76 -4.70 2.33
C TYR A 51 0.45 -4.18 1.73
N LEU A 52 -0.47 -3.83 2.63
CA LEU A 52 -1.63 -3.01 2.32
C LEU A 52 -1.26 -1.55 2.55
N ALA A 53 -1.46 -0.72 1.53
CA ALA A 53 -1.23 0.71 1.60
C ALA A 53 -2.44 1.50 1.09
N TYR A 54 -2.48 2.79 1.41
CA TYR A 54 -3.47 3.75 0.94
C TYR A 54 -2.77 4.98 0.36
N ALA A 55 -3.09 5.31 -0.88
CA ALA A 55 -2.57 6.47 -1.59
C ALA A 55 -3.59 7.60 -1.53
N TYR A 56 -3.13 8.80 -1.16
CA TYR A 56 -3.96 10.00 -1.07
C TYR A 56 -3.12 11.26 -1.32
N LEU A 57 -3.78 12.33 -1.75
CA LEU A 57 -3.16 13.63 -1.99
C LEU A 57 -3.22 14.51 -0.74
N ASP A 58 -2.06 14.96 -0.26
CA ASP A 58 -1.94 15.96 0.82
C ASP A 58 -0.70 16.83 0.54
N GLU A 59 -0.92 17.91 -0.22
CA GLU A 59 0.08 18.73 -0.94
C GLU A 59 0.90 17.97 -2.00
N VAL A 60 1.31 16.74 -1.69
CA VAL A 60 1.97 15.77 -2.55
C VAL A 60 1.27 14.41 -2.40
N LEU A 61 1.50 13.51 -3.36
CA LEU A 61 0.98 12.14 -3.27
C LEU A 61 1.71 11.41 -2.12
N LYS A 62 0.95 10.94 -1.14
CA LYS A 62 1.44 10.20 0.03
C LYS A 62 0.95 8.75 0.00
N ILE A 63 1.76 7.86 0.55
CA ILE A 63 1.47 6.43 0.71
C ILE A 63 1.49 6.12 2.20
N ALA A 64 0.34 5.72 2.73
CA ALA A 64 0.17 5.26 4.09
C ALA A 64 0.17 3.74 4.15
N PHE A 65 1.05 3.14 4.93
CA PHE A 65 1.10 1.70 5.12
C PHE A 65 0.20 1.29 6.28
N LEU A 66 -0.83 0.52 5.99
CA LEU A 66 -1.90 0.20 6.94
C LEU A 66 -1.79 -1.23 7.48
N GLY A 67 -1.08 -2.11 6.79
CA GLY A 67 -1.00 -3.50 7.21
C GLY A 67 -0.23 -4.42 6.27
N PHE A 68 -0.36 -5.71 6.55
CA PHE A 68 0.13 -6.79 5.71
C PHE A 68 -0.91 -7.16 4.65
N ALA A 69 -0.43 -7.56 3.47
CA ALA A 69 -1.27 -8.11 2.42
C ALA A 69 -0.66 -9.41 1.89
N ASP A 70 -1.52 -10.38 1.60
CA ASP A 70 -1.18 -11.58 0.86
C ASP A 70 -1.85 -11.54 -0.52
N PRO A 71 -1.08 -11.30 -1.60
CA PRO A 71 -1.62 -11.24 -2.94
C PRO A 71 -1.97 -12.62 -3.53
N GLU A 72 -1.42 -13.72 -3.01
CA GLU A 72 -1.73 -15.08 -3.48
C GLU A 72 -3.08 -15.53 -2.92
N GLU A 73 -3.30 -15.30 -1.63
CA GLU A 73 -4.54 -15.63 -0.94
C GLU A 73 -5.61 -14.52 -1.07
N GLU A 74 -5.26 -13.38 -1.68
CA GLU A 74 -6.08 -12.18 -1.76
C GLU A 74 -6.60 -11.74 -0.39
N THR A 75 -5.71 -11.68 0.62
CA THR A 75 -6.08 -11.30 1.99
C THR A 75 -5.24 -10.19 2.59
N TYR A 76 -5.69 -9.60 3.70
CA TYR A 76 -4.96 -8.57 4.44
C TYR A 76 -5.18 -8.64 5.95
N ARG A 77 -4.33 -7.94 6.69
CA ARG A 77 -4.45 -7.67 8.13
C ARG A 77 -3.82 -6.32 8.46
N TYR A 78 -4.52 -5.47 9.20
CA TYR A 78 -3.95 -4.20 9.67
C TYR A 78 -2.77 -4.43 10.63
N PHE A 79 -1.88 -3.44 10.71
CA PHE A 79 -0.87 -3.42 11.76
C PHE A 79 -1.54 -3.31 13.14
N GLU A 80 -0.87 -3.84 14.16
CA GLU A 80 -1.33 -3.72 15.55
C GLU A 80 -0.94 -2.37 16.16
N SER A 81 0.01 -1.66 15.53
CA SER A 81 0.43 -0.31 15.92
C SER A 81 -0.61 0.72 15.48
N GLU A 82 -0.85 1.72 16.33
CA GLU A 82 -1.66 2.90 15.98
C GLU A 82 -0.88 3.88 15.09
N GLU A 83 0.44 3.80 15.08
CA GLU A 83 1.27 4.65 14.21
C GLU A 83 1.24 4.14 12.77
N VAL A 84 0.63 4.95 11.89
CA VAL A 84 0.63 4.70 10.44
C VAL A 84 1.85 5.35 9.83
N LEU A 85 2.72 4.53 9.26
CA LEU A 85 3.86 5.05 8.48
C LEU A 85 3.32 5.68 7.19
N VAL A 86 3.65 6.95 6.99
CA VAL A 86 3.30 7.71 5.79
C VAL A 86 4.56 8.24 5.13
N VAL A 87 4.70 7.99 3.84
CA VAL A 87 5.84 8.44 3.04
C VAL A 87 5.39 9.09 1.73
N PRO A 88 6.09 10.14 1.26
CA PRO A 88 5.85 10.69 -0.07
C PRO A 88 6.10 9.65 -1.17
N ALA A 89 5.18 9.51 -2.13
CA ALA A 89 5.31 8.58 -3.25
C ALA A 89 6.59 8.84 -4.09
N ALA A 90 7.06 10.09 -4.13
CA ALA A 90 8.29 10.48 -4.82
C ALA A 90 9.55 9.77 -4.27
N LEU A 91 9.56 9.41 -2.98
CA LEU A 91 10.65 8.65 -2.34
C LEU A 91 10.60 7.15 -2.65
N LEU A 92 9.54 6.69 -3.33
CA LEU A 92 9.28 5.28 -3.63
C LEU A 92 9.40 4.93 -5.12
N PRO A 93 10.49 5.32 -5.82
CA PRO A 93 10.52 5.28 -7.28
C PRO A 93 10.48 3.89 -7.87
N GLN A 94 10.87 2.89 -7.09
CA GLN A 94 10.92 1.50 -7.53
C GLN A 94 9.80 0.61 -6.96
N MET A 95 8.83 1.18 -6.25
CA MET A 95 7.80 0.39 -5.58
C MET A 95 6.82 -0.23 -6.58
N LEU A 96 6.68 -1.56 -6.54
CA LEU A 96 5.71 -2.30 -7.33
C LEU A 96 4.39 -2.43 -6.58
N VAL A 97 3.32 -1.90 -7.19
CA VAL A 97 1.99 -1.84 -6.59
C VAL A 97 0.91 -2.43 -7.48
N MET A 98 -0.22 -2.79 -6.85
CA MET A 98 -1.47 -3.17 -7.50
C MET A 98 -2.63 -2.41 -6.86
N VAL A 99 -3.56 -1.89 -7.66
CA VAL A 99 -4.76 -1.21 -7.16
C VAL A 99 -5.77 -2.22 -6.63
N VAL A 100 -6.28 -1.97 -5.44
CA VAL A 100 -7.31 -2.78 -4.79
C VAL A 100 -8.66 -2.09 -4.88
N LYS A 101 -9.70 -2.86 -5.22
CA LYS A 101 -11.06 -2.37 -5.03
C LYS A 101 -11.41 -2.46 -3.54
N PRO A 102 -11.72 -1.35 -2.86
CA PRO A 102 -11.99 -1.40 -1.44
C PRO A 102 -13.23 -2.23 -1.12
N THR A 103 -13.13 -3.00 -0.03
CA THR A 103 -14.29 -3.58 0.66
C THR A 103 -14.89 -2.52 1.60
N LEU A 104 -16.10 -2.76 2.12
CA LEU A 104 -16.70 -1.88 3.13
C LEU A 104 -15.81 -1.76 4.38
N GLU A 105 -15.15 -2.86 4.76
CA GLU A 105 -14.23 -2.89 5.90
C GLU A 105 -12.98 -2.03 5.65
N LEU A 106 -12.37 -2.13 4.45
CA LEU A 106 -11.23 -1.28 4.08
C LEU A 106 -11.57 0.20 4.18
N ASN A 107 -12.70 0.61 3.61
CA ASN A 107 -13.18 2.00 3.68
C ASN A 107 -13.60 2.43 5.09
N GLY A 108 -13.81 1.48 6.01
CA GLY A 108 -14.15 1.77 7.41
C GLY A 108 -12.93 2.01 8.29
N HIS A 109 -11.71 1.91 7.76
CA HIS A 109 -10.49 2.12 8.53
C HIS A 109 -10.38 3.57 9.02
N PRO A 110 -10.06 3.84 10.30
CA PRO A 110 -10.02 5.20 10.85
C PRO A 110 -9.11 6.18 10.09
N PHE A 111 -7.98 5.70 9.54
CA PHE A 111 -7.07 6.53 8.74
C PHE A 111 -7.70 7.07 7.43
N VAL A 112 -8.74 6.39 6.93
CA VAL A 112 -9.39 6.70 5.64
C VAL A 112 -10.64 7.57 5.82
N GLN A 113 -11.09 7.78 7.06
CA GLN A 113 -12.30 8.55 7.39
C GLN A 113 -12.04 10.02 7.67
#